data_AF-A0A952Q659-F1
#
_entry.id   AF-A0A952Q659-F1
#
_cell.length_a   1.000
_cell.length_b   1.000
_cell.length_c   1.000
_cell.angle_alpha   90.00
_cell.angle_beta   90.00
_cell.angle_gamma   90.00
#
_symmetry.space_group_name_H-M   'P 1'
#
loop_
_entity.id
_entity.type
_entity.pdbx_description
1 polymer ?
#
loop_
_entity_poly.entity_id
_entity_poly.type
_entity_poly.pdbx_seq_one_letter_code
_entity_poly.pdbx_strand_id
1 'polypeptide(L)'
;MTDSLRDLAYSTSSFFARFDVHPSVPDAIQNFREEVNELIEAATDATDKAHIAEEAADVMVTAIGVCIASGVSVDQLIEQVYKVIAKNDAKTHATHVHLDGKIRRRVPKAE
;
A
#
# COMPACT_ATOMS: atom_id res chain seq x y z
N MET A 1 21.06 2.54 4.57
CA MET A 1 20.11 2.18 3.50
C MET A 1 18.86 3.01 3.75
N THR A 2 18.37 3.75 2.76
CA THR A 2 17.14 4.54 2.87
C THR A 2 15.93 3.61 2.81
N ASP A 3 14.92 3.89 3.64
CA ASP A 3 13.67 3.13 3.72
C ASP A 3 12.58 3.98 3.06
N SER A 4 12.46 3.86 1.73
CA SER A 4 11.63 4.78 0.93
C SER A 4 10.16 4.77 1.32
N LEU A 5 9.62 3.63 1.78
CA LEU A 5 8.23 3.55 2.20
C LEU A 5 8.00 4.19 3.57
N ARG A 6 8.96 4.05 4.49
CA ARG A 6 8.98 4.83 5.74
C ARG A 6 9.08 6.33 5.44
N ASP A 7 10.00 6.72 4.58
CA ASP A 7 10.21 8.13 4.19
C ASP A 7 8.94 8.71 3.55
N LEU A 8 8.26 7.93 2.69
CA LEU A 8 6.97 8.28 2.11
C LEU A 8 5.90 8.50 3.18
N ALA A 9 5.75 7.57 4.13
CA ALA A 9 4.73 7.67 5.18
C ALA A 9 4.91 8.91 6.07
N TYR A 10 6.16 9.21 6.45
CA TYR A 10 6.48 10.44 7.18
C TYR A 10 6.28 11.70 6.33
N SER A 11 6.61 11.66 5.03
CA SER A 11 6.36 12.74 4.09
C SER A 11 4.86 13.06 3.97
N THR A 12 4.01 12.04 3.83
CA THR A 12 2.54 12.17 3.76
C THR A 12 1.95 12.73 5.05
N SER A 13 2.37 12.22 6.21
CA SER A 13 1.94 12.78 7.50
C SER A 13 2.36 14.24 7.67
N SER A 14 3.59 14.57 7.28
CA SER A 14 4.11 15.94 7.32
C SER A 14 3.37 16.86 6.34
N PHE A 15 2.92 16.34 5.19
CA PHE A 15 2.11 17.09 4.24
C PHE A 15 0.80 17.57 4.88
N PHE A 16 0.03 16.69 5.50
CA PHE A 16 -1.20 17.10 6.21
C PHE A 16 -0.92 18.12 7.31
N ALA A 17 0.15 17.92 8.09
CA ALA A 17 0.55 18.86 9.14
C ALA A 17 0.93 20.25 8.59
N ARG A 18 1.59 20.34 7.43
CA ARG A 18 1.95 21.64 6.81
C ARG A 18 0.73 22.49 6.47
N PHE A 19 -0.41 21.86 6.17
CA PHE A 19 -1.66 22.53 5.82
C PHE A 19 -2.65 22.62 6.98
N ASP A 20 -2.27 22.18 8.19
CA ASP A 20 -3.16 22.07 9.35
C ASP A 20 -4.45 21.29 9.06
N VAL A 21 -4.35 20.28 8.17
CA VAL A 21 -5.47 19.45 7.75
C VAL A 21 -5.45 18.15 8.53
N HIS A 22 -6.60 17.81 9.10
CA HIS A 22 -6.88 16.46 9.58
C HIS A 22 -7.79 15.79 8.53
N PRO A 23 -7.26 14.86 7.71
CA PRO A 23 -8.06 14.25 6.65
C PRO A 23 -9.22 13.47 7.27
N SER A 24 -10.43 13.65 6.73
CA SER A 24 -11.57 12.84 7.10
C SER A 24 -11.44 11.44 6.46
N VAL A 25 -11.95 10.40 7.13
CA VAL A 25 -11.94 9.03 6.58
C VAL A 25 -12.69 8.96 5.24
N PRO A 26 -13.89 9.56 5.07
CA PRO A 26 -14.58 9.55 3.78
C PRO A 26 -13.78 10.17 2.64
N ASP A 27 -13.15 11.34 2.86
CA ASP A 27 -12.38 12.03 1.81
C ASP A 27 -11.12 11.24 1.47
N ALA A 28 -10.42 10.71 2.47
CA ALA A 28 -9.24 9.88 2.24
C ALA A 28 -9.57 8.60 1.44
N ILE A 29 -10.72 7.98 1.71
CA ILE A 29 -11.20 6.81 0.93
C ILE A 29 -11.53 7.21 -0.50
N GLN A 30 -12.12 8.40 -0.71
CA GLN A 30 -12.43 8.88 -2.04
C GLN A 30 -11.14 9.07 -2.86
N ASN A 31 -10.15 9.78 -2.32
CA ASN A 31 -8.86 9.97 -2.98
C ASN A 31 -8.18 8.62 -3.27
N PHE A 32 -8.19 7.69 -2.31
CA PHE A 32 -7.64 6.35 -2.54
C PHE A 32 -8.31 5.60 -3.70
N ARG A 33 -9.62 5.77 -3.88
CA ARG A 33 -10.32 5.15 -5.02
C ARG A 33 -9.93 5.80 -6.34
N GLU A 34 -9.72 7.10 -6.36
CA GLU A 34 -9.29 7.84 -7.56
C GLU A 34 -7.93 7.31 -8.02
N GLU A 35 -6.91 7.30 -7.15
CA GLU A 35 -5.57 6.80 -7.52
C GLU A 35 -5.57 5.31 -7.92
N VAL A 36 -6.42 4.49 -7.28
CA VAL A 36 -6.56 3.08 -7.67
C VAL A 36 -7.13 2.96 -9.08
N ASN A 37 -8.09 3.81 -9.45
CA ASN A 37 -8.63 3.80 -10.82
C ASN A 37 -7.58 4.29 -11.82
N GLU A 38 -6.83 5.35 -11.50
CA GLU A 38 -5.76 5.88 -12.35
C GLU A 38 -4.66 4.83 -12.58
N LEU A 39 -4.24 4.10 -11.54
CA LEU A 39 -3.32 2.98 -11.68
C LEU A 39 -3.89 1.85 -12.57
N ILE A 40 -5.19 1.53 -12.44
CA ILE A 40 -5.83 0.50 -13.27
C ILE A 40 -5.87 0.95 -14.73
N GLU A 41 -6.19 2.21 -15.00
CA GLU A 41 -6.20 2.80 -16.35
C GLU A 41 -4.80 2.77 -16.95
N ALA A 42 -3.79 3.29 -16.25
CA ALA A 42 -2.41 3.29 -16.70
C ALA A 42 -1.88 1.87 -16.98
N ALA A 43 -2.20 0.89 -16.12
CA ALA A 43 -1.79 -0.50 -16.29
C ALA A 43 -2.54 -1.20 -17.45
N THR A 44 -3.77 -0.79 -17.74
CA THR A 44 -4.57 -1.32 -18.85
C THR A 44 -4.05 -0.79 -20.20
N ASP A 45 -3.70 0.49 -20.26
CA ASP A 45 -3.13 1.10 -21.45
C ASP A 45 -1.71 0.57 -21.75
N ALA A 46 -0.95 0.22 -20.69
CA ALA A 46 0.34 -0.49 -20.74
C ALA A 46 1.42 0.15 -21.65
N THR A 47 1.28 1.43 -21.98
CA THR A 47 2.14 2.14 -22.94
C THR A 47 3.29 2.88 -22.28
N ASP A 48 3.09 3.38 -21.06
CA ASP A 48 4.08 4.15 -20.31
C ASP A 48 4.37 3.55 -18.93
N LYS A 49 5.55 2.95 -18.78
CA LYS A 49 5.99 2.33 -17.53
C LYS A 49 6.31 3.36 -16.44
N ALA A 50 6.70 4.57 -16.81
CA ALA A 50 6.98 5.62 -15.85
C ALA A 50 5.67 6.10 -15.22
N HIS A 51 4.65 6.33 -16.05
CA HIS A 51 3.32 6.68 -15.59
C HIS A 51 2.72 5.59 -14.68
N ILE A 52 2.81 4.31 -15.04
CA ILE A 52 2.36 3.21 -14.16
C ILE A 52 3.08 3.23 -12.80
N ALA A 53 4.37 3.56 -12.79
CA ALA A 53 5.14 3.63 -11.54
C ALA A 53 4.76 4.85 -10.68
N GLU A 54 4.42 5.96 -11.31
CA GLU A 54 3.89 7.17 -10.67
C GLU A 54 2.54 6.87 -10.00
N GLU A 55 1.57 6.35 -10.75
CA GLU A 55 0.25 5.99 -10.20
C GLU A 55 0.34 4.95 -9.08
N ALA A 56 1.29 4.02 -9.17
CA ALA A 56 1.54 3.06 -8.10
C ALA A 56 2.05 3.73 -6.82
N ALA A 57 2.87 4.78 -6.95
CA ALA A 57 3.34 5.55 -5.81
C ALA A 57 2.20 6.40 -5.20
N ASP A 58 1.33 6.97 -6.02
CA ASP A 58 0.18 7.77 -5.55
C ASP A 58 -0.87 6.91 -4.84
N VAL A 59 -1.11 5.68 -5.31
CA VAL A 59 -1.86 4.66 -4.56
C VAL A 59 -1.24 4.38 -3.18
N MET A 60 0.09 4.32 -3.07
CA MET A 60 0.74 4.15 -1.76
C MET A 60 0.50 5.38 -0.87
N VAL A 61 0.63 6.59 -1.41
CA VAL A 61 0.39 7.85 -0.68
C VAL A 61 -1.04 7.91 -0.15
N THR A 62 -2.04 7.61 -0.97
CA THR A 62 -3.44 7.70 -0.57
C THR A 62 -3.85 6.56 0.36
N ALA A 63 -3.28 5.35 0.22
CA ALA A 63 -3.45 4.29 1.21
C ALA A 63 -2.89 4.70 2.59
N ILE A 64 -1.72 5.34 2.63
CA ILE A 64 -1.15 5.94 3.86
C ILE A 64 -2.11 7.01 4.40
N GLY A 65 -2.67 7.85 3.53
CA GLY A 65 -3.66 8.86 3.88
C GLY A 65 -4.89 8.28 4.59
N VAL A 66 -5.43 7.16 4.07
CA VAL A 66 -6.53 6.43 4.72
C VAL A 66 -6.14 5.93 6.11
N CYS A 67 -4.93 5.39 6.27
CA CYS A 67 -4.43 4.96 7.57
C CYS A 67 -4.37 6.13 8.58
N ILE A 68 -3.79 7.26 8.18
CA ILE A 68 -3.66 8.45 9.03
C ILE A 68 -5.05 9.00 9.40
N ALA A 69 -5.96 9.14 8.42
CA ALA A 69 -7.33 9.58 8.65
C ALA A 69 -8.09 8.66 9.64
N SER A 70 -7.75 7.38 9.66
CA SER A 70 -8.32 6.37 10.56
C SER A 70 -7.63 6.31 11.93
N GLY A 71 -6.66 7.20 12.21
CA GLY A 71 -5.92 7.25 13.47
C GLY A 71 -4.80 6.21 13.59
N VAL A 72 -4.40 5.57 12.49
CA VAL A 72 -3.23 4.68 12.48
C VAL A 72 -1.96 5.54 12.41
N SER A 73 -1.08 5.38 13.37
CA SER A 73 0.22 6.07 13.37
C SER A 73 1.15 5.52 12.29
N VAL A 74 2.08 6.36 11.82
CA VAL A 74 3.12 5.97 10.85
C VAL A 74 3.92 4.76 11.36
N ASP A 75 4.25 4.72 12.65
CA ASP A 75 5.00 3.61 13.25
C ASP A 75 4.22 2.28 13.25
N GLN A 76 2.91 2.32 13.54
CA GLN A 76 2.05 1.13 13.45
C GLN A 76 1.97 0.61 12.02
N LEU A 77 1.88 1.51 11.02
CA LEU A 77 1.87 1.12 9.61
C LEU A 77 3.20 0.45 9.23
N ILE A 78 4.33 1.07 9.58
CA ILE A 78 5.67 0.54 9.30
C ILE A 78 5.87 -0.84 9.93
N GLU A 79 5.44 -1.03 11.18
CA GLU A 79 5.51 -2.34 11.85
C GLU A 79 4.75 -3.42 11.07
N GLN A 80 3.57 -3.09 10.54
CA GLN A 80 2.79 -4.03 9.72
C GLN A 80 3.43 -4.32 8.36
N VAL A 81 4.07 -3.33 7.73
CA VAL A 81 4.86 -3.55 6.50
C VAL A 81 5.94 -4.60 6.75
N TYR A 82 6.73 -4.48 7.81
CA TYR A 82 7.77 -5.47 8.14
C TYR A 82 7.19 -6.85 8.45
N LYS A 83 6.02 -6.93 9.11
CA LYS A 83 5.31 -8.20 9.33
C LYS A 83 4.87 -8.85 8.01
N VAL A 84 4.40 -8.05 7.04
CA VAL A 84 4.02 -8.55 5.70
C VAL A 84 5.24 -9.05 4.93
N ILE A 85 6.36 -8.31 4.96
CA ILE A 85 7.63 -8.72 4.35
C ILE A 85 8.05 -10.08 4.91
N ALA A 86 8.21 -10.19 6.24
CA ALA A 86 8.63 -11.44 6.87
C ALA A 86 7.68 -12.61 6.56
N LYS A 87 6.37 -12.36 6.56
CA LYS A 87 5.35 -13.36 6.20
C LYS A 87 5.46 -13.80 4.74
N ASN A 88 5.79 -12.90 3.82
CA ASN A 88 5.94 -13.20 2.40
C ASN A 88 7.26 -13.94 2.11
N ASP A 89 8.36 -13.52 2.73
CA ASP A 89 9.67 -14.16 2.58
C ASP A 89 9.69 -15.60 3.11
N ALA A 90 8.88 -15.89 4.12
CA ALA A 90 8.69 -17.26 4.63
C ALA A 90 7.90 -18.17 3.65
N LYS A 91 7.30 -17.64 2.58
CA LYS A 91 6.55 -18.44 1.60
C LYS A 91 7.52 -19.09 0.62
N THR A 92 7.39 -20.41 0.47
CA THR A 92 8.24 -21.20 -0.43
C THR A 92 7.37 -22.07 -1.34
N HIS A 93 7.92 -22.56 -2.47
CA HIS A 93 7.21 -23.51 -3.33
C HIS A 93 6.83 -24.83 -2.62
N ALA A 94 7.54 -25.19 -1.55
CA ALA A 94 7.21 -26.35 -0.72
C ALA A 94 5.95 -26.12 0.13
N THR A 95 5.70 -24.88 0.57
CA THR A 95 4.57 -24.53 1.45
C THR A 95 3.41 -23.89 0.70
N HIS A 96 3.65 -23.30 -0.46
CA HIS A 96 2.70 -22.53 -1.25
C HIS A 96 2.69 -22.93 -2.74
N VAL A 97 1.58 -22.65 -3.40
CA VAL A 97 1.35 -22.88 -4.83
C VAL A 97 0.63 -21.67 -5.44
N HIS A 98 0.90 -21.39 -6.71
CA HIS A 98 0.13 -20.42 -7.48
C HIS A 98 -1.17 -21.07 -7.97
N LEU A 99 -2.31 -20.55 -7.53
CA LEU A 99 -3.64 -21.06 -7.85
C LEU A 99 -4.64 -19.90 -7.87
N ASP A 100 -5.43 -19.80 -8.95
CA ASP A 100 -6.44 -18.75 -9.18
C ASP A 100 -5.87 -17.33 -9.08
N GLY A 101 -4.70 -17.11 -9.70
CA GLY A 101 -4.03 -15.79 -9.69
C GLY A 101 -3.46 -15.38 -8.34
N LYS A 102 -3.41 -16.29 -7.35
CA LYS A 102 -2.92 -15.99 -5.99
C LYS A 102 -1.91 -17.04 -5.53
N ILE A 103 -0.95 -16.62 -4.70
CA ILE A 103 -0.06 -17.53 -3.97
C ILE A 103 -0.78 -18.00 -2.70
N ARG A 104 -1.11 -19.28 -2.62
CA ARG A 104 -1.88 -19.90 -1.53
C ARG A 104 -1.07 -20.97 -0.81
N ARG A 105 -1.35 -21.21 0.47
CA ARG A 105 -0.79 -22.38 1.18
C ARG A 105 -1.31 -23.67 0.56
N ARG A 106 -0.44 -24.68 0.45
CA ARG A 106 -0.81 -26.02 -0.02
C ARG A 106 -1.69 -26.76 0.97
N VAL A 107 -1.41 -26.63 2.27
CA VAL A 107 -2.21 -27.18 3.35
C VAL A 107 -2.89 -26.03 4.08
N PRO A 108 -4.23 -25.98 4.13
CA PRO A 108 -4.95 -24.99 4.92
C PRO A 108 -4.51 -25.04 6.38
N LYS A 109 -4.52 -23.90 7.07
CA LYS A 109 -4.34 -23.90 8.53
C LYS A 109 -5.54 -24.64 9.13
N ALA A 110 -5.31 -25.58 10.04
CA ALA A 110 -6.40 -26.14 10.83
C ALA A 110 -7.11 -24.99 11.57
N GLU A 111 -8.44 -25.02 11.57
CA GLU A 111 -9.30 -24.04 12.26
C GLU A 111 -9.12 -24.08 13.78
#